data_AF-A0A958VCL1-F1
#
_entry.id   AF-A0A958VCL1-F1
#
_cell.length_a   1.000
_cell.length_b   1.000
_cell.length_c   1.000
_cell.angle_alpha   90.00
_cell.angle_beta   90.00
_cell.angle_gamma   90.00
#
_symmetry.space_group_name_H-M   'P 1'
#
loop_
_entity.id
_entity.type
_entity.pdbx_description
1 polymer ?
#
loop_
_entity_poly.entity_id
_entity_poly.type
_entity_poly.pdbx_seq_one_letter_code
_entity_poly.pdbx_strand_id
1 'polypeptide(L)'
;MKKTILSLLLFLPILGNAQFYSPFNYNQQKRFVNLNDSLDSEYYFYPTDTIISLDTIYFEQYLSKSDTFIDVSNGPCTGWGGGFQPTADTTWLGRIVGLNTFTNHLILNNYNQEELLFDFGILLGDSAVFYSNGVEDYFIRWDSLYLESFLDTIDNVRSFSIWKYDQTGNLLSSSLNGFQIKLSENFGLISFIDCHHFPIEETGLEIMGILNPNLGYYSLTYDEVYPWNPGDTLEYEGKGSYGNGYFSYYYKLLTIQNRIETNDSVWIYIDQTSQIIPETLGWGYAPPHMIIYSNPIVFQKGDVISKAPNKAFVGGFVEYSEIDTCNSQKSLRFNGDFLIYDWCCDCFNPADASG
;
A
#
# COMPACT_ATOMS: atom_id res chain seq x y z
N MET A 1 -39.64 -39.69 -23.81
CA MET A 1 -39.01 -38.85 -22.75
C MET A 1 -37.75 -38.14 -23.26
N LYS A 2 -37.83 -37.33 -24.33
CA LYS A 2 -36.66 -36.62 -24.92
C LYS A 2 -36.89 -35.11 -25.14
N LYS A 3 -38.07 -34.57 -24.80
CA LYS A 3 -38.43 -33.17 -25.05
C LYS A 3 -38.36 -32.26 -23.82
N THR A 4 -38.09 -32.81 -22.63
CA THR A 4 -38.07 -32.04 -21.36
C THR A 4 -36.67 -31.57 -20.95
N ILE A 5 -35.59 -32.03 -21.61
CA ILE A 5 -34.21 -31.65 -21.27
C ILE A 5 -33.80 -30.33 -21.95
N LEU A 6 -34.45 -29.95 -23.07
CA LEU A 6 -34.08 -28.74 -23.82
C LEU A 6 -34.58 -27.43 -23.14
N SER A 7 -35.57 -27.50 -22.25
CA SER A 7 -36.07 -26.32 -21.53
C SER A 7 -35.25 -25.96 -20.28
N LEU A 8 -34.42 -26.88 -19.78
CA LEU A 8 -33.58 -26.64 -18.60
C LEU A 8 -32.23 -25.97 -18.96
N LEU A 9 -31.82 -26.07 -20.23
CA LEU A 9 -30.57 -25.46 -20.73
C LEU A 9 -30.73 -24.00 -21.21
N LEU A 10 -31.97 -23.50 -21.31
CA LEU A 10 -32.26 -22.11 -21.72
C LEU A 10 -32.33 -21.11 -20.57
N PHE A 11 -32.26 -21.58 -19.31
CA PHE A 11 -32.27 -20.72 -18.11
C PHE A 11 -30.91 -20.60 -17.42
N LEU A 12 -29.85 -21.16 -18.01
CA LEU A 12 -28.53 -21.27 -17.37
C LEU A 12 -27.46 -20.19 -17.72
N PRO A 13 -27.75 -19.04 -18.38
CA PRO A 13 -26.77 -17.94 -18.41
C PRO A 13 -27.15 -16.68 -17.62
N ILE A 14 -28.27 -16.63 -16.88
CA ILE A 14 -28.65 -15.40 -16.11
C ILE A 14 -27.98 -15.33 -14.73
N LEU A 15 -27.21 -16.36 -14.34
CA LEU A 15 -26.34 -16.29 -13.14
C LEU A 15 -24.98 -15.64 -13.42
N GLY A 16 -24.75 -15.15 -14.65
CA GLY A 16 -23.50 -14.50 -15.04
C GLY A 16 -23.50 -13.02 -14.67
N ASN A 17 -22.65 -12.67 -13.70
CA ASN A 17 -22.25 -11.32 -13.31
C ASN A 17 -23.34 -10.53 -12.58
N ALA A 18 -23.60 -10.90 -11.32
CA ALA A 18 -23.92 -9.85 -10.37
C ALA A 18 -22.70 -8.92 -10.32
N GLN A 19 -22.87 -7.74 -10.93
CA GLN A 19 -21.88 -6.67 -11.03
C GLN A 19 -21.72 -6.09 -9.62
N PHE A 20 -20.71 -6.55 -8.89
CA PHE A 20 -20.53 -6.13 -7.51
C PHE A 20 -19.62 -4.92 -7.47
N TYR A 21 -20.23 -3.76 -7.22
CA TYR A 21 -19.56 -2.54 -6.78
C TYR A 21 -18.92 -2.81 -5.40
N SER A 22 -17.79 -3.52 -5.39
CA SER A 22 -17.01 -3.81 -4.19
C SER A 22 -15.97 -2.72 -3.99
N PRO A 23 -15.90 -2.06 -2.82
CA PRO A 23 -14.91 -1.01 -2.56
C PRO A 23 -13.47 -1.46 -2.79
N PHE A 24 -13.17 -2.70 -2.41
CA PHE A 24 -11.86 -3.30 -2.49
C PHE A 24 -11.90 -4.70 -3.07
N ASN A 25 -10.85 -5.03 -3.80
CA ASN A 25 -10.59 -6.36 -4.32
C ASN A 25 -9.19 -6.78 -3.84
N TYR A 26 -9.07 -7.96 -3.23
CA TYR A 26 -7.81 -8.43 -2.63
C TYR A 26 -6.68 -8.61 -3.67
N ASN A 27 -7.03 -8.73 -4.94
CA ASN A 27 -6.09 -8.93 -6.05
C ASN A 27 -5.67 -7.62 -6.76
N GLN A 28 -6.27 -6.48 -6.39
CA GLN A 28 -5.99 -5.17 -6.98
C GLN A 28 -5.41 -4.23 -5.92
N GLN A 29 -4.10 -4.03 -6.01
CA GLN A 29 -3.43 -3.05 -5.17
C GLN A 29 -3.63 -1.68 -5.80
N LYS A 30 -3.82 -0.67 -4.95
CA LYS A 30 -4.15 0.68 -5.42
C LYS A 30 -3.25 1.70 -4.76
N ARG A 31 -3.04 2.79 -5.46
CA ARG A 31 -2.40 3.99 -4.97
C ARG A 31 -3.31 5.18 -5.21
N PHE A 32 -3.36 6.06 -4.24
CA PHE A 32 -4.12 7.29 -4.25
C PHE A 32 -3.20 8.50 -4.04
N VAL A 33 -3.70 9.66 -4.40
CA VAL A 33 -3.05 10.96 -4.24
C VAL A 33 -4.01 11.91 -3.52
N ASN A 34 -3.45 12.76 -2.68
CA ASN A 34 -4.20 13.81 -2.01
C ASN A 34 -4.63 14.89 -3.03
N LEU A 35 -5.93 15.17 -3.07
CA LEU A 35 -6.49 16.14 -4.01
C LEU A 35 -6.05 17.58 -3.75
N ASN A 36 -5.68 17.89 -2.50
CA ASN A 36 -5.24 19.22 -2.10
C ASN A 36 -3.71 19.38 -2.16
N ASP A 37 -2.97 18.27 -2.20
CA ASP A 37 -1.51 18.25 -2.33
C ASP A 37 -1.04 17.07 -3.18
N SER A 38 -0.78 17.32 -4.46
CA SER A 38 -0.33 16.27 -5.39
C SER A 38 1.03 15.68 -5.07
N LEU A 39 1.84 16.32 -4.20
CA LEU A 39 3.12 15.76 -3.76
C LEU A 39 2.90 14.68 -2.68
N ASP A 40 1.78 14.74 -1.98
CA ASP A 40 1.37 13.77 -0.98
C ASP A 40 0.59 12.63 -1.65
N SER A 41 1.31 11.55 -1.96
CA SER A 41 0.83 10.44 -2.79
C SER A 41 1.17 9.06 -2.22
N GLU A 42 1.49 8.97 -0.93
CA GLU A 42 1.86 7.72 -0.27
C GLU A 42 0.65 6.95 0.29
N TYR A 43 -0.52 7.10 -0.34
CA TYR A 43 -1.77 6.46 0.07
C TYR A 43 -1.99 5.14 -0.68
N TYR A 44 -1.60 4.01 -0.09
CA TYR A 44 -1.77 2.70 -0.73
C TYR A 44 -2.88 1.87 -0.09
N PHE A 45 -3.58 1.10 -0.91
CA PHE A 45 -4.37 -0.05 -0.47
C PHE A 45 -3.63 -1.30 -0.92
N TYR A 46 -3.07 -2.03 0.04
CA TYR A 46 -2.32 -3.25 -0.17
C TYR A 46 -2.68 -4.23 0.95
N PRO A 47 -3.61 -5.18 0.70
CA PRO A 47 -3.96 -6.19 1.67
C PRO A 47 -2.84 -7.23 1.75
N THR A 48 -2.32 -7.48 2.94
CA THR A 48 -1.33 -8.53 3.23
C THR A 48 -1.97 -9.85 3.61
N ASP A 49 -3.16 -9.80 4.22
CA ASP A 49 -3.98 -10.98 4.52
C ASP A 49 -5.47 -10.68 4.31
N THR A 50 -6.27 -11.72 4.19
CA THR A 50 -7.72 -11.62 4.07
C THR A 50 -8.38 -12.69 4.94
N ILE A 51 -9.13 -12.24 5.94
CA ILE A 51 -9.81 -13.10 6.90
C ILE A 51 -11.31 -13.03 6.62
N ILE A 52 -11.94 -14.18 6.40
CA ILE A 52 -13.39 -14.26 6.21
C ILE A 52 -14.03 -14.71 7.53
N SER A 53 -14.95 -13.91 8.05
CA SER A 53 -15.70 -14.22 9.27
C SER A 53 -17.18 -13.95 9.04
N LEU A 54 -17.96 -15.03 8.96
CA LEU A 54 -19.40 -14.99 8.64
C LEU A 54 -19.63 -14.25 7.31
N ASP A 55 -20.30 -13.09 7.37
CA ASP A 55 -20.67 -12.27 6.22
C ASP A 55 -19.67 -11.14 5.96
N THR A 56 -18.61 -11.02 6.76
CA THR A 56 -17.62 -9.94 6.66
C THR A 56 -16.27 -10.47 6.20
N ILE A 57 -15.70 -9.80 5.20
CA ILE A 57 -14.32 -9.98 4.76
C ILE A 57 -13.49 -8.88 5.41
N TYR A 58 -12.45 -9.26 6.14
CA TYR A 58 -11.48 -8.35 6.73
C TYR A 58 -10.21 -8.37 5.90
N PHE A 59 -9.78 -7.20 5.43
CA PHE A 59 -8.50 -7.01 4.77
C PHE A 59 -7.51 -6.45 5.80
N GLU A 60 -6.47 -7.22 6.11
CA GLU A 60 -5.36 -6.71 6.91
C GLU A 60 -4.41 -5.97 5.98
N GLN A 61 -4.21 -4.69 6.24
CA GLN A 61 -3.36 -3.81 5.46
C GLN A 61 -1.90 -3.97 5.91
N TYR A 62 -0.96 -3.67 4.99
CA TYR A 62 0.47 -3.63 5.31
C TYR A 62 0.78 -2.61 6.42
N LEU A 63 1.90 -2.83 7.12
CA LEU A 63 2.45 -1.85 8.07
C LEU A 63 3.46 -0.96 7.34
N SER A 64 3.45 0.34 7.58
CA SER A 64 4.44 1.26 7.03
C SER A 64 5.41 1.73 8.11
N LYS A 65 6.68 1.97 7.76
CA LYS A 65 7.63 2.62 8.68
C LYS A 65 7.31 4.10 8.78
N SER A 66 7.04 4.59 9.97
CA SER A 66 7.00 6.03 10.20
C SER A 66 8.40 6.63 10.29
N ASP A 67 8.48 7.92 10.00
CA ASP A 67 9.64 8.76 10.34
C ASP A 67 9.55 9.33 11.77
N THR A 68 8.45 9.06 12.49
CA THR A 68 8.30 9.39 13.90
C THR A 68 8.93 8.32 14.79
N PHE A 69 9.57 8.77 15.88
CA PHE A 69 10.25 7.90 16.83
C PHE A 69 9.69 8.11 18.23
N ILE A 70 9.56 7.03 18.99
CA ILE A 70 9.18 7.06 20.40
C ILE A 70 10.34 6.55 21.27
N ASP A 71 10.51 7.14 22.44
CA ASP A 71 11.46 6.65 23.44
C ASP A 71 10.84 5.50 24.23
N VAL A 72 11.32 4.28 24.00
CA VAL A 72 10.87 3.09 24.70
C VAL A 72 11.70 2.77 25.95
N SER A 73 12.64 3.64 26.34
CA SER A 73 13.56 3.43 27.46
C SER A 73 12.91 3.31 28.84
N ASN A 74 11.63 3.65 28.99
CA ASN A 74 10.87 3.53 30.24
C ASN A 74 9.52 2.80 30.06
N GLY A 75 9.30 2.17 28.90
CA GLY A 75 8.05 1.50 28.55
C GLY A 75 8.11 -0.02 28.69
N PRO A 76 7.00 -0.70 28.36
CA PRO A 76 6.96 -2.17 28.30
C PRO A 76 8.00 -2.76 27.33
N CYS A 77 8.44 -1.98 26.33
CA CYS A 77 9.45 -2.38 25.35
C CYS A 77 10.91 -2.15 25.80
N THR A 78 11.16 -1.82 27.07
CA THR A 78 12.52 -1.62 27.64
C THR A 78 13.43 -2.83 27.54
N GLY A 79 12.86 -4.05 27.53
CA GLY A 79 13.61 -5.30 27.43
C GLY A 79 14.43 -5.44 26.13
N TRP A 80 14.15 -4.61 25.12
CA TRP A 80 14.73 -4.70 23.78
C TRP A 80 15.82 -3.66 23.50
N GLY A 81 16.60 -3.29 24.53
CA GLY A 81 17.76 -2.40 24.39
C GLY A 81 17.47 -0.91 24.60
N GLY A 82 16.20 -0.53 24.79
CA GLY A 82 15.79 0.86 25.03
C GLY A 82 16.04 1.80 23.84
N GLY A 83 15.88 3.11 24.08
CA GLY A 83 16.16 4.18 23.12
C GLY A 83 14.97 4.58 22.25
N PHE A 84 15.28 5.37 21.21
CA PHE A 84 14.29 5.87 20.25
C PHE A 84 14.05 4.84 19.15
N GLN A 85 12.80 4.40 19.01
CA GLN A 85 12.41 3.41 18.01
C GLN A 85 11.38 4.02 17.05
N PRO A 86 11.47 3.74 15.74
CA PRO A 86 10.51 4.24 14.78
C PRO A 86 9.15 3.59 15.03
N THR A 87 8.08 4.36 14.96
CA THR A 87 6.72 3.82 15.11
C THR A 87 6.24 3.18 13.81
N ALA A 88 5.23 2.31 13.91
CA ALA A 88 4.45 1.97 12.74
C ALA A 88 3.57 3.15 12.37
N ASP A 89 3.53 3.42 11.08
CA ASP A 89 2.51 4.29 10.50
C ASP A 89 1.32 3.42 10.06
N THR A 90 0.16 3.87 10.48
CA THR A 90 -1.14 3.30 10.12
C THR A 90 -1.52 3.81 8.74
N THR A 91 -1.98 2.93 7.85
CA THR A 91 -2.44 3.39 6.54
C THR A 91 -3.64 4.33 6.69
N TRP A 92 -3.90 5.16 5.69
CA TRP A 92 -5.05 6.09 5.61
C TRP A 92 -6.45 5.44 5.75
N LEU A 93 -6.55 4.10 5.66
CA LEU A 93 -7.79 3.35 5.94
C LEU A 93 -7.77 2.67 7.32
N GLY A 94 -6.70 2.85 8.09
CA GLY A 94 -6.38 2.04 9.26
C GLY A 94 -5.74 0.71 8.89
N ARG A 95 -5.60 -0.19 9.87
CA ARG A 95 -4.93 -1.51 9.68
C ARG A 95 -5.86 -2.61 9.21
N ILE A 96 -7.12 -2.52 9.59
CA ILE A 96 -8.11 -3.56 9.33
C ILE A 96 -9.29 -2.88 8.65
N VAL A 97 -9.60 -3.35 7.45
CA VAL A 97 -10.72 -2.87 6.65
C VAL A 97 -11.76 -3.98 6.59
N GLY A 98 -12.94 -3.76 7.13
CA GLY A 98 -14.04 -4.72 7.08
C GLY A 98 -15.00 -4.42 5.93
N LEU A 99 -15.41 -5.45 5.17
CA LEU A 99 -16.46 -5.34 4.17
C LEU A 99 -17.54 -6.39 4.46
N ASN A 100 -18.71 -5.94 4.91
CA ASN A 100 -19.87 -6.80 5.06
C ASN A 100 -20.48 -7.08 3.68
N THR A 101 -20.36 -8.32 3.22
CA THR A 101 -20.80 -8.76 1.88
C THR A 101 -22.32 -8.90 1.76
N PHE A 102 -23.05 -8.92 2.88
CA PHE A 102 -24.51 -8.98 2.89
C PHE A 102 -25.13 -7.57 2.84
N THR A 103 -24.60 -6.63 3.63
CA THR A 103 -25.13 -5.26 3.71
C THR A 103 -24.42 -4.27 2.79
N ASN A 104 -23.28 -4.64 2.20
CA ASN A 104 -22.34 -3.74 1.51
C ASN A 104 -21.84 -2.59 2.40
N HIS A 105 -21.76 -2.83 3.71
CA HIS A 105 -21.15 -1.89 4.64
C HIS A 105 -19.64 -2.03 4.63
N LEU A 106 -18.95 -0.92 4.41
CA LEU A 106 -17.51 -0.80 4.63
C LEU A 106 -17.27 -0.26 6.04
N ILE A 107 -16.56 -1.04 6.85
CA ILE A 107 -16.29 -0.81 8.26
C ILE A 107 -14.81 -0.45 8.40
N LEU A 108 -14.56 0.74 8.92
CA LEU A 108 -13.22 1.30 9.13
C LEU A 108 -13.14 1.86 10.55
N ASN A 109 -11.92 2.05 11.06
CA ASN A 109 -11.72 2.74 12.34
C ASN A 109 -10.67 3.84 12.17
N ASN A 110 -10.95 5.00 12.74
CA ASN A 110 -9.97 6.08 12.81
C ASN A 110 -8.89 5.80 13.88
N TYR A 111 -7.94 6.72 14.01
CA TYR A 111 -6.87 6.66 15.02
C TYR A 111 -7.40 6.57 16.45
N ASN A 112 -8.56 7.17 16.74
CA ASN A 112 -9.21 7.13 18.05
C ASN A 112 -10.06 5.87 18.26
N GLN A 113 -10.02 4.90 17.34
CA GLN A 113 -10.84 3.68 17.36
C GLN A 113 -12.35 3.95 17.27
N GLU A 114 -12.74 5.08 16.71
CA GLU A 114 -14.13 5.37 16.38
C GLU A 114 -14.47 4.73 15.04
N GLU A 115 -15.63 4.09 14.95
CA GLU A 115 -16.07 3.39 13.76
C GLU A 115 -16.55 4.39 12.70
N LEU A 116 -16.11 4.18 11.45
CA LEU A 116 -16.69 4.78 10.26
C LEU A 116 -17.40 3.67 9.47
N LEU A 117 -18.70 3.85 9.23
CA LEU A 117 -19.56 2.85 8.62
C LEU A 117 -20.17 3.37 7.32
N PHE A 118 -19.54 3.07 6.18
CA PHE A 118 -20.05 3.52 4.87
C PHE A 118 -21.03 2.50 4.30
N ASP A 119 -22.27 2.94 4.07
CA ASP A 119 -23.30 2.13 3.42
C ASP A 119 -23.36 2.38 1.90
N PHE A 120 -22.73 1.50 1.13
CA PHE A 120 -22.79 1.54 -0.34
C PHE A 120 -24.02 0.81 -0.92
N GLY A 121 -24.88 0.27 -0.06
CA GLY A 121 -26.14 -0.41 -0.38
C GLY A 121 -27.36 0.52 -0.39
N ILE A 122 -27.22 1.78 0.01
CA ILE A 122 -28.30 2.78 -0.05
C ILE A 122 -28.87 2.94 -1.47
N LEU A 123 -30.10 3.45 -1.59
CA LEU A 123 -30.73 3.70 -2.89
C LEU A 123 -30.32 5.07 -3.46
N LEU A 124 -30.47 5.22 -4.78
CA LEU A 124 -30.16 6.47 -5.47
C LEU A 124 -31.03 7.61 -4.91
N GLY A 125 -30.38 8.68 -4.43
CA GLY A 125 -31.00 9.83 -3.78
C GLY A 125 -31.12 9.72 -2.25
N ASP A 126 -30.99 8.51 -1.69
CA ASP A 126 -30.98 8.29 -0.25
C ASP A 126 -29.62 8.65 0.36
N SER A 127 -29.61 8.87 1.67
CA SER A 127 -28.42 9.18 2.47
C SER A 127 -28.33 8.32 3.72
N ALA A 128 -27.11 8.05 4.17
CA ALA A 128 -26.83 7.38 5.43
C ALA A 128 -25.74 8.13 6.20
N VAL A 129 -25.82 8.11 7.54
CA VAL A 129 -24.74 8.58 8.42
C VAL A 129 -23.63 7.55 8.38
N PHE A 130 -22.39 7.98 8.11
CA PHE A 130 -21.22 7.11 8.23
C PHE A 130 -20.35 7.42 9.45
N TYR A 131 -20.52 8.59 10.05
CA TYR A 131 -19.84 8.97 11.30
C TYR A 131 -20.68 9.98 12.08
N SER A 132 -20.69 9.85 13.40
CA SER A 132 -21.31 10.80 14.34
C SER A 132 -20.55 10.78 15.66
N ASN A 133 -20.32 11.96 16.24
CA ASN A 133 -19.71 12.10 17.56
C ASN A 133 -20.61 12.87 18.55
N GLY A 134 -21.89 13.03 18.23
CA GLY A 134 -22.86 13.77 19.04
C GLY A 134 -22.72 15.30 18.97
N VAL A 135 -21.74 15.83 18.23
CA VAL A 135 -21.61 17.26 17.89
C VAL A 135 -21.90 17.46 16.41
N GLU A 136 -21.30 16.62 15.57
CA GLU A 136 -21.40 16.65 14.12
C GLU A 136 -21.74 15.26 13.59
N ASP A 137 -22.51 15.25 12.51
CA ASP A 137 -22.91 14.07 11.76
C ASP A 137 -22.43 14.21 10.31
N TYR A 138 -21.78 13.18 9.79
CA TYR A 138 -21.39 13.11 8.38
C TYR A 138 -22.22 12.07 7.65
N PHE A 139 -22.77 12.50 6.53
CA PHE A 139 -23.64 11.71 5.68
C PHE A 139 -22.96 11.43 4.36
N ILE A 140 -23.15 10.22 3.84
CA ILE A 140 -23.01 9.93 2.42
C ILE A 140 -24.38 9.96 1.76
N ARG A 141 -24.48 10.47 0.53
CA ARG A 141 -25.69 10.41 -0.29
C ARG A 141 -25.35 9.87 -1.67
N TRP A 142 -26.08 8.88 -2.17
CA TRP A 142 -25.87 8.39 -3.53
C TRP A 142 -26.47 9.38 -4.54
N ASP A 143 -25.63 10.07 -5.31
CA ASP A 143 -26.08 11.10 -6.25
C ASP A 143 -26.33 10.58 -7.65
N SER A 144 -25.46 9.68 -8.14
CA SER A 144 -25.46 9.30 -9.54
C SER A 144 -24.82 7.95 -9.86
N LEU A 145 -25.18 7.44 -11.04
CA LEU A 145 -24.53 6.31 -11.70
C LEU A 145 -24.32 6.67 -13.17
N TYR A 146 -23.07 6.86 -13.59
CA TYR A 146 -22.73 7.22 -14.96
C TYR A 146 -21.46 6.51 -15.43
N LEU A 147 -21.27 6.48 -16.74
CA LEU A 147 -20.04 6.06 -17.36
C LEU A 147 -19.00 7.18 -17.18
N GLU A 148 -17.88 6.88 -16.54
CA GLU A 148 -16.81 7.84 -16.26
C GLU A 148 -15.46 7.30 -16.74
N SER A 149 -14.58 8.21 -17.14
CA SER A 149 -13.22 7.89 -17.55
C SER A 149 -12.24 8.21 -16.42
N PHE A 150 -11.34 7.28 -16.10
CA PHE A 150 -10.24 7.45 -15.16
C PHE A 150 -9.08 6.53 -15.57
N LEU A 151 -7.82 6.92 -15.31
CA LEU A 151 -6.62 6.14 -15.63
C LEU A 151 -6.64 5.48 -17.02
N ASP A 152 -7.06 6.23 -18.05
CA ASP A 152 -7.21 5.79 -19.45
C ASP A 152 -8.17 4.60 -19.68
N THR A 153 -9.01 4.30 -18.70
CA THR A 153 -10.13 3.36 -18.82
C THR A 153 -11.47 4.09 -18.70
N ILE A 154 -12.55 3.39 -19.06
CA ILE A 154 -13.93 3.86 -18.97
C ILE A 154 -14.72 2.78 -18.24
N ASP A 155 -15.47 3.16 -17.20
CA ASP A 155 -16.26 2.22 -16.42
C ASP A 155 -17.54 2.88 -15.86
N ASN A 156 -18.49 2.06 -15.42
CA ASN A 156 -19.65 2.58 -14.68
C ASN A 156 -19.23 2.93 -13.26
N VAL A 157 -19.57 4.15 -12.82
CA VAL A 157 -19.17 4.69 -11.51
C VAL A 157 -20.39 5.16 -10.75
N ARG A 158 -20.54 4.68 -9.51
CA ARG A 158 -21.44 5.26 -8.51
C ARG A 158 -20.74 6.40 -7.80
N SER A 159 -21.40 7.55 -7.69
CA SER A 159 -20.86 8.73 -7.00
C SER A 159 -21.71 9.03 -5.77
N PHE A 160 -21.05 9.19 -4.63
CA PHE A 160 -21.68 9.50 -3.36
C PHE A 160 -21.10 10.81 -2.81
N SER A 161 -21.93 11.81 -2.53
CA SER A 161 -21.45 13.05 -1.91
C SER A 161 -21.42 12.95 -0.39
N ILE A 162 -20.40 13.58 0.21
CA ILE A 162 -20.28 13.76 1.66
C ILE A 162 -20.89 15.10 2.07
N TRP A 163 -21.59 15.12 3.20
CA TRP A 163 -22.13 16.33 3.81
C TRP A 163 -22.04 16.28 5.33
N LYS A 164 -21.67 17.41 5.95
CA LYS A 164 -21.50 17.56 7.39
C LYS A 164 -22.59 18.45 7.99
N TYR A 165 -23.29 17.96 9.01
CA TYR A 165 -24.36 18.70 9.70
C TYR A 165 -24.15 18.71 11.21
N ASP A 166 -24.77 19.67 11.88
CA ASP A 166 -24.94 19.64 13.34
C ASP A 166 -26.15 18.77 13.74
N GLN A 167 -26.29 18.51 15.04
CA GLN A 167 -27.39 17.73 15.63
C GLN A 167 -28.79 18.32 15.40
N THR A 168 -28.88 19.58 14.94
CA THR A 168 -30.14 20.25 14.59
C THR A 168 -30.43 20.26 13.09
N GLY A 169 -29.54 19.65 12.29
CA GLY A 169 -29.66 19.56 10.84
C GLY A 169 -29.14 20.79 10.08
N ASN A 170 -28.42 21.71 10.71
CA ASN A 170 -27.77 22.81 9.98
C ASN A 170 -26.46 22.32 9.37
N LEU A 171 -26.20 22.74 8.13
CA LEU A 171 -24.94 22.44 7.44
C LEU A 171 -23.77 23.12 8.17
N LEU A 172 -22.75 22.33 8.51
CA LEU A 172 -21.48 22.83 9.08
C LEU A 172 -20.44 22.99 7.97
N SER A 173 -19.45 23.87 8.20
CA SER A 173 -18.32 24.03 7.28
C SER A 173 -17.43 22.78 7.32
N SER A 174 -17.05 22.29 6.15
CA SER A 174 -16.21 21.11 5.95
C SER A 174 -15.52 21.18 4.59
N SER A 175 -14.28 20.71 4.48
CA SER A 175 -13.60 20.54 3.18
C SER A 175 -14.18 19.38 2.38
N LEU A 176 -14.87 18.44 3.04
CA LEU A 176 -15.53 17.30 2.40
C LEU A 176 -16.97 17.58 1.96
N ASN A 177 -17.55 18.76 2.25
CA ASN A 177 -18.89 19.07 1.77
C ASN A 177 -18.96 19.06 0.23
N GLY A 178 -19.76 18.15 -0.32
CA GLY A 178 -19.88 17.93 -1.76
C GLY A 178 -18.73 17.11 -2.37
N PHE A 179 -17.74 16.70 -1.59
CA PHE A 179 -16.72 15.75 -2.04
C PHE A 179 -17.37 14.44 -2.44
N GLN A 180 -16.92 13.85 -3.55
CA GLN A 180 -17.50 12.64 -4.09
C GLN A 180 -16.62 11.42 -3.81
N ILE A 181 -17.14 10.50 -3.01
CA ILE A 181 -16.70 9.12 -2.99
C ILE A 181 -17.16 8.46 -4.28
N LYS A 182 -16.24 7.82 -5.01
CA LYS A 182 -16.53 7.19 -6.30
C LYS A 182 -16.16 5.72 -6.28
N LEU A 183 -17.11 4.90 -6.70
CA LEU A 183 -17.02 3.45 -6.72
C LEU A 183 -17.27 2.95 -8.14
N SER A 184 -16.19 2.52 -8.80
CA SER A 184 -16.22 1.88 -10.12
C SER A 184 -16.70 0.43 -10.00
N GLU A 185 -17.43 -0.02 -11.01
CA GLU A 185 -17.98 -1.37 -11.10
C GLU A 185 -16.89 -2.45 -11.14
N ASN A 186 -15.84 -2.25 -11.93
CA ASN A 186 -14.79 -3.23 -12.17
C ASN A 186 -13.53 -3.01 -11.34
N PHE A 187 -13.29 -1.78 -10.88
CA PHE A 187 -12.08 -1.40 -10.18
C PHE A 187 -12.32 -1.00 -8.72
N GLY A 188 -13.57 -0.95 -8.24
CA GLY A 188 -13.89 -0.57 -6.87
C GLY A 188 -13.65 0.91 -6.57
N LEU A 189 -13.20 1.25 -5.37
CA LEU A 189 -12.96 2.65 -4.99
C LEU A 189 -11.91 3.31 -5.90
N ILE A 190 -12.29 4.47 -6.44
CA ILE A 190 -11.44 5.35 -7.26
C ILE A 190 -11.34 6.77 -6.71
N SER A 191 -12.21 7.14 -5.76
CA SER A 191 -12.13 8.39 -4.99
C SER A 191 -12.68 8.10 -3.59
N PHE A 192 -11.96 8.48 -2.54
CA PHE A 192 -12.35 8.23 -1.15
C PHE A 192 -11.72 9.26 -0.20
N ILE A 193 -11.80 9.06 1.11
CA ILE A 193 -11.20 9.96 2.11
C ILE A 193 -10.15 9.24 2.95
N ASP A 194 -9.24 10.00 3.54
CA ASP A 194 -8.43 9.49 4.66
C ASP A 194 -9.37 9.21 5.84
N CYS A 195 -9.56 7.94 6.19
CA CYS A 195 -10.39 7.50 7.30
C CYS A 195 -9.60 7.37 8.60
N HIS A 196 -8.28 7.26 8.54
CA HIS A 196 -7.45 7.06 9.71
C HIS A 196 -7.31 8.35 10.52
N HIS A 197 -7.09 9.48 9.84
CA HIS A 197 -6.95 10.79 10.48
C HIS A 197 -8.29 11.55 10.65
N PHE A 198 -9.38 11.01 10.11
CA PHE A 198 -10.72 11.58 10.23
C PHE A 198 -11.29 11.47 11.66
N PRO A 199 -12.06 12.44 12.18
CA PRO A 199 -12.50 13.69 11.54
C PRO A 199 -11.54 14.88 11.76
N ILE A 200 -10.38 14.67 12.39
CA ILE A 200 -9.43 15.74 12.68
C ILE A 200 -8.90 16.32 11.37
N GLU A 201 -8.62 15.44 10.40
CA GLU A 201 -8.23 15.80 9.04
C GLU A 201 -9.31 15.33 8.04
N GLU A 202 -9.81 16.27 7.26
CA GLU A 202 -10.87 16.07 6.27
C GLU A 202 -10.26 16.03 4.86
N THR A 203 -9.51 14.96 4.57
CA THR A 203 -8.70 14.79 3.35
C THR A 203 -9.40 13.92 2.31
N GLY A 204 -9.56 14.46 1.10
CA GLY A 204 -10.07 13.73 -0.08
C GLY A 204 -8.92 13.17 -0.92
N LEU A 205 -9.08 11.93 -1.38
CA LEU A 205 -8.08 11.16 -2.10
C LEU A 205 -8.65 10.66 -3.43
N GLU A 206 -7.86 10.72 -4.50
CA GLU A 206 -8.22 10.21 -5.83
C GLU A 206 -7.23 9.15 -6.29
N ILE A 207 -7.71 8.17 -7.05
CA ILE A 207 -6.88 7.08 -7.53
C ILE A 207 -5.82 7.58 -8.51
N MET A 208 -4.57 7.20 -8.25
CA MET A 208 -3.43 7.51 -9.10
C MET A 208 -2.96 6.29 -9.88
N GLY A 209 -3.11 5.09 -9.31
CA GLY A 209 -2.68 3.87 -9.97
C GLY A 209 -3.31 2.59 -9.41
N ILE A 210 -3.39 1.58 -10.27
CA ILE A 210 -3.88 0.23 -9.96
C ILE A 210 -2.83 -0.78 -10.43
N LEU A 211 -2.59 -1.80 -9.62
CA LEU A 211 -1.83 -2.97 -10.04
C LEU A 211 -2.76 -4.15 -10.34
N ASN A 212 -2.55 -4.80 -11.49
CA ASN A 212 -3.33 -5.92 -12.04
C ASN A 212 -4.78 -5.58 -12.45
N PRO A 213 -5.01 -5.00 -13.65
CA PRO A 213 -4.01 -4.59 -14.64
C PRO A 213 -3.23 -3.34 -14.19
N ASN A 214 -2.04 -3.12 -14.74
CA ASN A 214 -1.27 -1.91 -14.47
C ASN A 214 -1.96 -0.73 -15.18
N LEU A 215 -2.62 0.13 -14.41
CA LEU A 215 -3.30 1.34 -14.89
C LEU A 215 -2.81 2.55 -14.09
N GLY A 216 -2.66 3.69 -14.76
CA GLY A 216 -2.13 4.89 -14.13
C GLY A 216 -0.70 4.72 -13.63
N TYR A 217 -0.39 5.36 -12.52
CA TYR A 217 0.93 5.34 -11.90
C TYR A 217 0.85 4.75 -10.48
N TYR A 218 1.10 3.44 -10.38
CA TYR A 218 1.13 2.74 -9.09
C TYR A 218 2.53 2.85 -8.43
N SER A 219 3.58 2.45 -9.14
CA SER A 219 4.96 2.43 -8.65
C SER A 219 5.93 2.61 -9.82
N LEU A 220 7.19 2.88 -9.52
CA LEU A 220 8.24 2.94 -10.53
C LEU A 220 8.32 1.62 -11.31
N THR A 221 8.46 1.75 -12.62
CA THR A 221 8.64 0.65 -13.57
C THR A 221 10.11 0.44 -13.86
N TYR A 222 10.47 -0.77 -14.31
CA TYR A 222 11.83 -1.06 -14.72
C TYR A 222 12.31 -0.18 -15.88
N ASP A 223 11.42 0.23 -16.79
CA ASP A 223 11.75 1.16 -17.87
C ASP A 223 12.20 2.53 -17.34
N GLU A 224 11.58 3.01 -16.25
CA GLU A 224 11.92 4.29 -15.63
C GLU A 224 13.24 4.25 -14.86
N VAL A 225 13.57 3.11 -14.23
CA VAL A 225 14.84 2.93 -13.52
C VAL A 225 16.00 2.61 -14.45
N TYR A 226 15.72 1.96 -15.57
CA TYR A 226 16.70 1.67 -16.61
C TYR A 226 16.38 2.44 -17.90
N PRO A 227 16.43 3.78 -17.93
CA PRO A 227 16.18 4.57 -19.13
C PRO A 227 17.38 4.61 -20.10
N TRP A 228 18.34 3.70 -19.91
CA TRP A 228 19.67 3.77 -20.52
C TRP A 228 19.65 3.41 -22.01
N ASN A 229 20.41 4.13 -22.81
CA ASN A 229 20.56 3.96 -24.25
C ASN A 229 21.96 3.43 -24.60
N PRO A 230 22.14 2.78 -25.77
CA PRO A 230 23.47 2.39 -26.24
C PRO A 230 24.43 3.59 -26.29
N GLY A 231 25.60 3.44 -25.67
CA GLY A 231 26.60 4.50 -25.51
C GLY A 231 26.55 5.20 -24.16
N ASP A 232 25.47 5.06 -23.38
CA ASP A 232 25.41 5.61 -22.03
C ASP A 232 26.43 4.93 -21.12
N THR A 233 26.94 5.70 -20.16
CA THR A 233 27.90 5.22 -19.16
C THR A 233 27.40 5.47 -17.75
N LEU A 234 27.49 4.48 -16.88
CA LEU A 234 27.22 4.61 -15.46
C LEU A 234 28.50 4.40 -14.66
N GLU A 235 28.75 5.33 -13.74
CA GLU A 235 29.88 5.27 -12.82
C GLU A 235 29.38 4.96 -11.42
N TYR A 236 29.99 3.97 -10.79
CA TYR A 236 29.71 3.56 -9.43
C TYR A 236 30.98 3.62 -8.60
N GLU A 237 30.87 4.23 -7.42
CA GLU A 237 31.88 4.16 -6.36
C GLU A 237 31.32 3.36 -5.19
N GLY A 238 31.98 2.25 -4.87
CA GLY A 238 31.75 1.45 -3.68
C GLY A 238 32.84 1.70 -2.66
N LYS A 239 32.46 1.91 -1.40
CA LYS A 239 33.38 2.05 -0.27
C LYS A 239 33.15 0.93 0.73
N GLY A 240 34.19 0.14 1.00
CA GLY A 240 34.23 -0.82 2.10
C GLY A 240 35.03 -0.26 3.26
N SER A 241 34.62 -0.51 4.51
CA SER A 241 35.39 -0.17 5.71
C SER A 241 35.56 -1.39 6.59
N TYR A 242 36.77 -1.60 7.11
CA TYR A 242 36.99 -2.47 8.27
C TYR A 242 37.07 -1.60 9.53
N GLY A 243 36.69 -2.12 10.70
CA GLY A 243 36.50 -1.39 11.96
C GLY A 243 37.71 -0.67 12.59
N ASN A 244 38.75 -0.34 11.83
CA ASN A 244 39.97 0.33 12.27
C ASN A 244 40.39 1.50 11.33
N GLY A 245 39.45 2.10 10.60
CA GLY A 245 39.74 3.24 9.70
C GLY A 245 40.43 2.89 8.39
N TYR A 246 40.44 1.60 8.01
CA TYR A 246 40.93 1.14 6.70
C TYR A 246 39.79 1.07 5.70
N PHE A 247 40.00 1.64 4.51
CA PHE A 247 39.02 1.64 3.44
C PHE A 247 39.50 0.91 2.19
N SER A 248 38.55 0.34 1.46
CA SER A 248 38.72 -0.10 0.08
C SER A 248 37.76 0.69 -0.79
N TYR A 249 38.28 1.21 -1.91
CA TYR A 249 37.46 1.84 -2.93
C TYR A 249 37.32 0.89 -4.11
N TYR A 250 36.15 0.91 -4.71
CA TYR A 250 35.82 0.19 -5.92
C TYR A 250 35.16 1.14 -6.88
N TYR A 251 35.76 1.27 -8.06
CA TYR A 251 35.20 2.04 -9.16
C TYR A 251 34.72 1.07 -10.22
N LYS A 252 33.50 1.26 -10.68
CA LYS A 252 32.93 0.49 -11.78
C LYS A 252 32.37 1.43 -12.83
N LEU A 253 32.82 1.24 -14.05
CA LEU A 253 32.25 1.87 -15.24
C LEU A 253 31.44 0.83 -15.98
N LEU A 254 30.15 1.08 -16.12
CA LEU A 254 29.25 0.31 -16.98
C LEU A 254 29.05 1.12 -18.26
N THR A 255 29.21 0.48 -19.42
CA THR A 255 28.87 1.08 -20.71
C THR A 255 27.77 0.27 -21.36
N ILE A 256 26.67 0.91 -21.73
CA ILE A 256 25.56 0.23 -22.41
C ILE A 256 25.97 -0.05 -23.85
N GLN A 257 26.10 -1.32 -24.20
CA GLN A 257 26.52 -1.73 -25.53
C GLN A 257 25.35 -1.78 -26.50
N ASN A 258 24.21 -2.27 -26.03
CA ASN A 258 23.02 -2.42 -26.84
C ASN A 258 21.76 -2.45 -25.97
N ARG A 259 20.63 -2.05 -26.56
CA ARG A 259 19.30 -2.13 -25.98
C ARG A 259 18.35 -2.65 -27.04
N ILE A 260 17.75 -3.80 -26.76
CA ILE A 260 16.73 -4.40 -27.62
C ILE A 260 15.41 -4.27 -26.89
N GLU A 261 14.40 -3.73 -27.56
CA GLU A 261 13.03 -3.66 -27.04
C GLU A 261 12.10 -4.43 -27.96
N THR A 262 11.27 -5.30 -27.38
CA THR A 262 10.07 -5.85 -28.02
C THR A 262 8.84 -5.15 -27.46
N ASN A 263 7.65 -5.61 -27.84
CA ASN A 263 6.40 -5.09 -27.29
C ASN A 263 6.24 -5.39 -25.79
N ASP A 264 6.92 -6.42 -25.29
CA ASP A 264 6.71 -7.01 -23.96
C ASP A 264 8.00 -7.11 -23.13
N SER A 265 9.17 -6.85 -23.68
CA SER A 265 10.44 -7.09 -22.99
C SER A 265 11.55 -6.16 -23.43
N VAL A 266 12.48 -5.91 -22.51
CA VAL A 266 13.68 -5.10 -22.73
C VAL A 266 14.91 -5.92 -22.35
N TRP A 267 15.92 -5.92 -23.22
CA TRP A 267 17.23 -6.51 -22.98
C TRP A 267 18.30 -5.45 -23.10
N ILE A 268 19.03 -5.21 -22.02
CA ILE A 268 20.13 -4.24 -21.98
C ILE A 268 21.45 -5.01 -21.84
N TYR A 269 22.30 -4.89 -22.85
CA TYR A 269 23.63 -5.48 -22.86
C TYR A 269 24.63 -4.45 -22.36
N ILE A 270 25.42 -4.85 -21.38
CA ILE A 270 26.38 -3.97 -20.72
C ILE A 270 27.80 -4.49 -20.91
N ASP A 271 28.75 -3.58 -21.05
CA ASP A 271 30.17 -3.85 -20.82
C ASP A 271 30.54 -3.27 -19.46
N GLN A 272 31.44 -3.95 -18.74
CA GLN A 272 31.82 -3.52 -17.40
C GLN A 272 33.33 -3.56 -17.22
N THR A 273 33.88 -2.44 -16.77
CA THR A 273 35.27 -2.34 -16.31
C THR A 273 35.26 -1.94 -14.85
N SER A 274 36.09 -2.60 -14.04
CA SER A 274 36.16 -2.31 -12.61
C SER A 274 37.60 -2.20 -12.12
N GLN A 275 37.82 -1.31 -11.17
CA GLN A 275 39.10 -1.10 -10.50
C GLN A 275 38.89 -1.11 -8.98
N ILE A 276 39.69 -1.90 -8.27
CA ILE A 276 39.77 -1.86 -6.80
C ILE A 276 41.03 -1.09 -6.41
N ILE A 277 40.86 -0.07 -5.56
CA ILE A 277 41.98 0.66 -4.96
C ILE A 277 42.01 0.37 -3.45
N PRO A 278 42.95 -0.45 -2.99
CA PRO A 278 43.18 -0.64 -1.56
C PRO A 278 43.94 0.57 -0.98
N GLU A 279 43.48 1.18 0.11
CA GLU A 279 44.23 2.29 0.74
C GLU A 279 45.45 1.84 1.56
N THR A 280 45.58 0.54 1.92
CA THR A 280 46.73 0.07 2.71
C THR A 280 47.21 -1.34 2.36
N LEU A 281 48.54 -1.51 2.28
CA LEU A 281 49.22 -2.81 2.11
C LEU A 281 49.22 -3.58 3.44
N GLY A 282 48.21 -4.39 3.73
CA GLY A 282 48.19 -5.24 4.92
C GLY A 282 46.91 -6.07 5.13
N TRP A 283 47.08 -7.25 5.72
CA TRP A 283 46.09 -8.27 6.16
C TRP A 283 44.59 -7.96 5.96
N GLY A 284 44.05 -8.40 4.82
CA GLY A 284 42.61 -8.57 4.59
C GLY A 284 41.87 -7.29 4.18
N TYR A 285 41.45 -7.22 2.93
CA TYR A 285 40.59 -6.14 2.45
C TYR A 285 39.13 -6.42 2.82
N ALA A 286 38.43 -5.41 3.34
CA ALA A 286 36.97 -5.43 3.32
C ALA A 286 36.56 -5.51 1.84
N PRO A 287 35.79 -6.54 1.41
CA PRO A 287 35.24 -6.51 0.07
C PRO A 287 34.38 -5.25 -0.04
N PRO A 288 34.64 -4.36 -1.00
CA PRO A 288 33.81 -3.20 -1.19
C PRO A 288 32.39 -3.67 -1.52
N HIS A 289 31.38 -2.89 -1.13
CA HIS A 289 30.05 -3.12 -1.64
C HIS A 289 30.08 -3.00 -3.16
N MET A 290 29.37 -3.90 -3.85
CA MET A 290 29.34 -3.94 -5.30
C MET A 290 27.92 -4.18 -5.76
N ILE A 291 27.45 -3.33 -6.69
CA ILE A 291 26.21 -3.59 -7.42
C ILE A 291 26.56 -4.50 -8.60
N ILE A 292 25.97 -5.69 -8.60
CA ILE A 292 26.13 -6.69 -9.66
C ILE A 292 24.88 -6.65 -10.53
N TYR A 293 25.07 -6.34 -11.80
CA TYR A 293 24.01 -6.46 -12.81
C TYR A 293 24.20 -7.76 -13.58
N SER A 294 23.10 -8.41 -13.94
CA SER A 294 23.12 -9.47 -14.94
C SER A 294 23.50 -8.88 -16.31
N ASN A 295 24.03 -9.71 -17.20
CA ASN A 295 24.28 -9.32 -18.58
C ASN A 295 23.75 -10.39 -19.54
N PRO A 296 22.66 -10.12 -20.29
CA PRO A 296 21.90 -8.86 -20.29
C PRO A 296 21.11 -8.62 -18.99
N ILE A 297 20.75 -7.36 -18.73
CA ILE A 297 19.65 -7.01 -17.83
C ILE A 297 18.36 -7.25 -18.62
N VAL A 298 17.43 -8.00 -18.05
CA VAL A 298 16.18 -8.41 -18.72
C VAL A 298 14.99 -8.14 -17.81
N PHE A 299 13.98 -7.46 -18.34
CA PHE A 299 12.71 -7.21 -17.65
C PHE A 299 11.56 -7.11 -18.65
N GLN A 300 10.32 -7.30 -18.20
CA GLN A 300 9.15 -7.06 -19.06
C GLN A 300 8.85 -5.56 -19.09
N LYS A 301 8.42 -5.09 -20.26
CA LYS A 301 8.13 -3.67 -20.47
C LYS A 301 6.90 -3.26 -19.66
N GLY A 302 7.01 -2.19 -18.88
CA GLY A 302 5.96 -1.70 -17.98
C GLY A 302 5.81 -2.47 -16.67
N ASP A 303 6.69 -3.44 -16.37
CA ASP A 303 6.69 -4.12 -15.08
C ASP A 303 7.12 -3.16 -13.97
N VAL A 304 6.38 -3.18 -12.86
CA VAL A 304 6.73 -2.43 -11.64
C VAL A 304 7.89 -3.09 -10.91
N ILE A 305 8.76 -2.26 -10.32
CA ILE A 305 9.94 -2.72 -9.58
C ILE A 305 9.56 -3.40 -8.27
N SER A 306 8.53 -2.87 -7.62
CA SER A 306 7.96 -3.43 -6.40
C SER A 306 6.45 -3.32 -6.43
N LYS A 307 5.81 -4.42 -6.01
CA LYS A 307 4.38 -4.44 -5.70
C LYS A 307 4.10 -3.81 -4.34
N ALA A 308 5.01 -4.00 -3.38
CA ALA A 308 4.88 -3.44 -2.05
C ALA A 308 5.13 -1.92 -2.07
N PRO A 309 4.32 -1.13 -1.34
CA PRO A 309 4.54 0.31 -1.19
C PRO A 309 5.91 0.67 -0.62
N ASN A 310 6.31 1.93 -0.75
CA ASN A 310 7.51 2.44 -0.10
C ASN A 310 7.38 2.28 1.42
N LYS A 311 8.48 1.93 2.10
CA LYS A 311 8.55 1.63 3.55
C LYS A 311 7.54 0.57 4.02
N ALA A 312 6.90 -0.16 3.09
CA ALA A 312 5.97 -1.21 3.44
C ALA A 312 6.72 -2.39 4.05
N PHE A 313 6.21 -2.86 5.17
CA PHE A 313 6.61 -4.09 5.82
C PHE A 313 5.57 -5.16 5.52
N VAL A 314 5.93 -6.06 4.61
CA VAL A 314 5.07 -7.16 4.15
C VAL A 314 5.75 -8.48 4.52
N GLY A 315 5.17 -9.21 5.48
CA GLY A 315 5.55 -10.60 5.72
C GLY A 315 6.74 -10.77 6.67
N GLY A 316 6.42 -10.92 7.96
CA GLY A 316 7.24 -11.62 8.92
C GLY A 316 6.64 -12.99 9.26
N PHE A 317 7.45 -13.91 9.78
CA PHE A 317 6.86 -15.02 10.53
C PHE A 317 6.33 -14.44 11.85
N VAL A 318 5.11 -14.81 12.24
CA VAL A 318 4.62 -14.54 13.60
C VAL A 318 5.40 -15.48 14.52
N GLU A 319 6.40 -14.97 15.22
CA GLU A 319 7.01 -15.69 16.32
C GLU A 319 6.17 -15.40 17.57
N TYR A 320 5.66 -16.45 18.20
CA TYR A 320 5.15 -16.35 19.56
C TYR A 320 6.37 -16.37 20.48
N SER A 321 6.87 -15.20 20.90
CA SER A 321 7.88 -15.19 21.95
C SER A 321 7.20 -15.52 23.29
N GLU A 322 7.49 -16.70 23.84
CA GLU A 322 7.05 -17.10 25.19
C GLU A 322 7.66 -16.22 26.30
N ILE A 323 8.63 -15.38 25.95
CA ILE A 323 9.22 -14.37 26.83
C ILE A 323 8.51 -13.05 26.54
N ASP A 324 7.34 -12.83 27.12
CA ASP A 324 6.80 -11.49 27.13
C ASP A 324 6.05 -11.16 28.42
N THR A 325 6.55 -10.14 29.10
CA THR A 325 5.86 -9.44 30.19
C THR A 325 4.69 -8.60 29.67
N CYS A 326 4.49 -8.50 28.35
CA CYS A 326 3.39 -7.78 27.70
C CYS A 326 2.18 -8.67 27.38
N ASN A 327 1.62 -9.34 28.39
CA ASN A 327 0.30 -9.98 28.31
C ASN A 327 0.06 -10.92 27.12
N SER A 328 1.09 -11.62 26.62
CA SER A 328 0.93 -12.65 25.57
C SER A 328 0.50 -12.12 24.20
N GLN A 329 0.83 -10.88 23.85
CA GLN A 329 0.51 -10.33 22.53
C GLN A 329 1.45 -10.86 21.43
N LYS A 330 0.97 -10.89 20.19
CA LYS A 330 1.71 -11.38 19.02
C LYS A 330 2.77 -10.36 18.64
N SER A 331 4.01 -10.76 18.34
CA SER A 331 5.00 -9.92 17.67
C SER A 331 5.19 -10.36 16.22
N LEU A 332 5.54 -9.43 15.34
CA LEU A 332 5.78 -9.70 13.93
C LEU A 332 7.27 -9.56 13.63
N ARG A 333 7.95 -10.68 13.36
CA ARG A 333 9.38 -10.71 13.02
C ARG A 333 9.58 -10.86 11.53
N PHE A 334 10.23 -9.88 10.91
CA PHE A 334 10.41 -9.84 9.46
C PHE A 334 11.49 -10.80 8.98
N ASN A 335 11.25 -11.47 7.84
CA ASN A 335 12.22 -12.39 7.28
C ASN A 335 13.37 -11.60 6.63
N GLY A 336 14.60 -11.78 7.14
CA GLY A 336 15.78 -11.10 6.62
C GLY A 336 15.96 -9.66 7.11
N ASP A 337 15.12 -9.18 8.03
CA ASP A 337 15.26 -7.86 8.64
C ASP A 337 15.68 -7.97 10.10
N PHE A 338 16.41 -6.96 10.58
CA PHE A 338 16.80 -6.84 11.99
C PHE A 338 15.74 -6.09 12.80
N LEU A 339 14.49 -6.05 12.35
CA LEU A 339 13.41 -5.36 13.04
C LEU A 339 12.30 -6.35 13.43
N ILE A 340 11.63 -6.07 14.54
CA ILE A 340 10.45 -6.76 15.06
C ILE A 340 9.42 -5.67 15.34
N TYR A 341 8.21 -5.82 14.81
CA TYR A 341 7.12 -4.93 15.17
C TYR A 341 6.42 -5.42 16.44
N ASP A 342 6.23 -4.49 17.39
CA ASP A 342 5.58 -4.72 18.68
C ASP A 342 4.27 -3.91 18.76
N TRP A 343 3.16 -4.61 18.98
CA TRP A 343 1.83 -4.04 19.08
C TRP A 343 1.60 -3.26 20.38
N CYS A 344 2.36 -3.52 21.44
CA CYS A 344 2.18 -2.86 22.73
C CYS A 344 2.69 -1.41 22.73
N CYS A 345 3.81 -1.18 22.04
CA CYS A 345 4.41 0.16 21.91
C CYS A 345 4.17 0.79 20.54
N ASP A 346 3.55 0.05 19.62
CA ASP A 346 3.33 0.47 18.24
C ASP A 346 4.62 0.90 17.52
N CYS A 347 5.70 0.14 17.70
CA CYS A 347 7.03 0.47 17.18
C CYS A 347 7.82 -0.72 16.67
N PHE A 348 8.86 -0.43 15.88
CA PHE A 348 9.81 -1.42 15.40
C PHE A 348 11.04 -1.46 16.31
N ASN A 349 11.31 -2.62 16.91
CA ASN A 349 12.46 -2.88 17.76
C ASN A 349 13.53 -3.71 17.03
N PRO A 350 14.82 -3.59 17.37
CA PRO A 350 15.85 -4.44 16.80
C PRO A 350 15.69 -5.93 17.21
N ALA A 351 15.80 -6.85 16.26
CA ALA A 351 15.55 -8.28 16.42
C ALA A 351 16.63 -9.02 17.24
N ASP A 352 17.79 -8.41 17.45
CA ASP A 352 18.92 -8.94 18.20
C ASP A 352 18.97 -8.45 19.65
N ALA A 353 17.99 -7.65 20.09
CA ALA A 353 17.93 -7.20 21.48
C ALA A 353 17.45 -8.27 22.47
N SER A 354 17.15 -9.49 22.00
CA SER A 354 17.09 -10.69 22.83
C SER A 354 18.52 -11.22 23.08
N GLY A 355 19.29 -10.48 23.87
CA GLY A 355 20.53 -10.96 24.50
C GLY A 355 20.25 -11.57 25.86
#